data_AF-A0A930QP49-F1
#
_entry.id   AF-A0A930QP49-F1
#
_cell.length_a   1.000
_cell.length_b   1.000
_cell.length_c   1.000
_cell.angle_alpha   90.00
_cell.angle_beta   90.00
_cell.angle_gamma   90.00
#
_symmetry.space_group_name_H-M   'P 1'
#
loop_
_entity.id
_entity.type
_entity.pdbx_description
1 polymer ?
#
loop_
_entity_poly.entity_id
_entity_poly.type
_entity_poly.pdbx_seq_one_letter_code
_entity_poly.pdbx_strand_id
1 'polypeptide(L)' 'IALMNQRGVYHFSHGVQERELARGYREKAEALDIAGYTRFATTMRELADQYDADAERDENRDPLEEYS' A
#
# COMPACT_ATOMS: atom_id res chain seq x y z
N ILE A 1 4.28 33.29 14.07
CA ILE A 1 5.01 33.51 12.80
C ILE A 1 5.50 32.14 12.33
N ALA A 2 5.02 31.73 11.14
CA ALA A 2 5.41 30.59 10.29
C ALA A 2 5.39 29.14 10.85
N LEU A 3 4.26 28.44 10.65
CA LEU A 3 4.17 26.96 10.60
C LEU A 3 3.52 26.51 9.27
N MET A 4 3.69 27.28 8.21
CA MET A 4 3.23 26.89 6.87
C MET A 4 4.44 26.37 6.09
N ASN A 5 4.30 25.16 5.55
CA ASN A 5 5.24 24.42 4.70
C ASN A 5 6.12 23.36 5.39
N GLN A 6 5.51 22.51 6.21
CA GLN A 6 5.99 21.12 6.40
C GLN A 6 4.98 20.12 5.80
N ARG A 7 4.41 20.44 4.63
CA ARG A 7 3.89 19.36 3.80
C ARG A 7 5.14 18.64 3.30
N GLY A 8 5.38 17.44 3.83
CA GLY A 8 6.43 16.57 3.34
C GLY A 8 6.40 16.54 1.81
N VAL A 9 7.56 16.32 1.20
CA VAL A 9 7.67 16.20 -0.25
C VAL A 9 6.62 15.18 -0.70
N TYR A 10 5.77 15.52 -1.67
CA TYR A 10 4.94 14.52 -2.33
C TYR A 10 5.89 13.66 -3.16
N HIS A 11 6.41 12.58 -2.57
CA HIS A 11 7.22 11.60 -3.27
C HIS A 11 6.26 10.63 -3.95
N PHE A 12 6.14 10.75 -5.27
CA PHE A 12 5.49 9.76 -6.10
C PHE A 12 6.28 8.45 -6.00
N SER A 13 5.73 7.44 -5.32
CA SER A 13 6.45 6.20 -5.03
C SER A 13 6.35 5.14 -6.12
N HIS A 14 5.66 5.39 -7.24
CA HIS A 14 5.47 4.41 -8.33
C HIS A 14 5.13 3.00 -7.77
N GLY A 15 4.17 2.90 -6.84
CA GLY A 15 3.76 1.60 -6.27
C GLY A 15 4.74 0.95 -5.28
N VAL A 16 5.93 1.51 -5.02
CA VAL A 16 6.93 0.91 -4.11
C VAL A 16 6.42 0.87 -2.67
N GLN A 17 5.77 1.94 -2.20
CA GLN A 17 5.20 1.98 -0.85
C GLN A 17 4.03 1.01 -0.72
N GLU A 18 3.23 0.91 -1.78
CA GLU A 18 2.06 0.03 -1.87
C GLU A 18 2.49 -1.45 -1.82
N ARG A 19 3.59 -1.83 -2.47
CA ARG A 19 4.18 -3.18 -2.34
C ARG A 19 4.71 -3.48 -0.94
N GLU A 20 5.33 -2.50 -0.28
CA GLU A 20 5.79 -2.69 1.10
C GLU A 20 4.63 -2.91 2.07
N LEU A 21 3.51 -2.19 1.86
CA LEU A 21 2.27 -2.41 2.60
C LEU A 21 1.70 -3.81 2.33
N ALA A 22 1.61 -4.23 1.07
CA ALA A 22 1.13 -5.56 0.70
C ALA A 22 1.95 -6.67 1.41
N ARG A 23 3.28 -6.59 1.37
CA ARG A 23 4.16 -7.53 2.09
C ARG A 23 3.87 -7.56 3.59
N GLY A 24 3.76 -6.38 4.22
CA GLY A 24 3.49 -6.28 5.65
C GLY A 24 2.12 -6.87 6.05
N TYR A 25 1.11 -6.75 5.20
CA TYR A 25 -0.19 -7.36 5.43
C TYR A 25 -0.18 -8.88 5.24
N ARG A 26 0.59 -9.41 4.29
CA ARG A 26 0.78 -10.87 4.12
C ARG A 26 1.43 -11.49 5.36
N GLU A 27 2.50 -10.87 5.90
CA GLU A 27 3.18 -11.33 7.12
C GLU A 27 2.24 -11.33 8.33
N LYS A 28 1.44 -10.27 8.49
CA LYS A 28 0.42 -10.19 9.56
C LYS A 28 -0.68 -11.23 9.38
N ALA A 29 -1.11 -11.48 8.15
CA ALA A 29 -2.10 -12.50 7.87
C ALA A 29 -1.61 -13.89 8.27
N GLU A 30 -0.36 -14.23 7.96
CA GLU A 30 0.26 -15.49 8.36
C GLU A 30 0.33 -15.64 9.88
N ALA A 31 0.77 -14.60 10.59
CA ALA A 31 0.79 -14.60 12.05
C ALA A 31 -0.60 -14.80 12.67
N LEU A 32 -1.64 -14.19 12.08
CA LEU A 32 -3.02 -14.33 12.53
C LEU A 32 -3.59 -15.72 12.25
N ASP A 33 -3.23 -16.33 11.12
CA ASP A 33 -3.69 -17.67 10.75
C ASP A 33 -3.08 -18.73 11.68
N ILE A 34 -1.78 -18.60 11.98
CA ILE A 34 -1.08 -19.43 12.97
C ILE A 34 -1.73 -19.32 14.36
N ALA A 35 -2.18 -18.11 14.73
CA ALA A 35 -2.89 -17.87 15.98
C ALA A 35 -4.36 -18.34 15.98
N GLY A 36 -4.85 -18.93 14.87
CA GLY A 36 -6.21 -19.45 14.74
C GLY A 36 -7.27 -18.40 14.38
N TYR A 37 -6.86 -17.17 14.07
CA TYR A 37 -7.76 -16.10 13.61
C TYR A 37 -7.99 -16.14 12.10
N THR A 38 -8.37 -17.30 11.56
CA THR A 38 -8.44 -17.56 10.12
C THR A 38 -9.29 -16.54 9.35
N ARG A 39 -10.44 -16.09 9.90
CA ARG A 39 -11.28 -15.08 9.24
C ARG A 39 -10.57 -13.73 9.11
N PHE A 40 -9.82 -13.33 10.14
CA PHE A 40 -9.10 -12.07 10.14
C PHE A 40 -7.83 -12.14 9.28
N ALA A 41 -7.16 -13.30 9.27
CA ALA A 41 -6.10 -13.60 8.34
C ALA A 41 -6.55 -13.49 6.87
N THR A 42 -7.74 -14.00 6.53
CA THR A 42 -8.31 -13.85 5.18
C THR A 42 -8.52 -12.38 4.81
N THR A 43 -9.13 -11.57 5.68
CA THR A 43 -9.30 -10.14 5.42
C THR A 43 -7.96 -9.42 5.22
N MET A 44 -6.92 -9.81 5.97
CA MET A 44 -5.58 -9.24 5.81
C MET A 44 -4.91 -9.65 4.49
N ARG A 45 -5.20 -10.85 3.97
CA ARG A 45 -4.76 -11.29 2.62
C ARG A 45 -5.45 -10.49 1.52
N GLU A 46 -6.77 -10.33 1.61
CA GLU A 46 -7.55 -9.51 0.67
C GLU A 46 -7.03 -8.07 0.63
N LEU A 47 -6.69 -7.50 1.79
CA LEU A 47 -6.11 -6.16 1.87
C LEU A 47 -4.72 -6.08 1.23
N ALA A 48 -3.88 -7.11 1.41
CA ALA A 48 -2.59 -7.18 0.74
C ALA A 48 -2.74 -7.23 -0.79
N ASP A 49 -3.69 -8.03 -1.28
CA ASP A 49 -3.94 -8.15 -2.73
C ASP A 49 -4.47 -6.83 -3.33
N GLN A 50 -5.24 -6.05 -2.58
CA GLN A 50 -5.64 -4.70 -2.99
C GLN A 50 -4.44 -3.76 -3.13
N TYR A 51 -3.52 -3.76 -2.16
CA TYR A 51 -2.32 -2.93 -2.24
C TYR A 51 -1.36 -3.36 -3.35
N ASP A 52 -1.25 -4.66 -3.63
CA ASP A 52 -0.49 -5.14 -4.80
C ASP A 52 -1.13 -4.66 -6.11
N ALA A 53 -2.46 -4.72 -6.23
CA ALA A 53 -3.17 -4.23 -7.41
C ALA A 53 -3.04 -2.70 -7.60
N ASP A 54 -3.07 -1.93 -6.50
CA ASP A 54 -2.83 -0.49 -6.54
C ASP A 54 -1.37 -0.18 -6.92
N ALA A 55 -0.40 -0.96 -6.42
CA ALA A 55 0.99 -0.84 -6.82
C ALA A 55 1.18 -1.08 -8.32
N GLU A 56 0.59 -2.15 -8.86
CA GLU A 56 0.62 -2.44 -10.29
C GLU A 56 -0.02 -1.31 -11.12
N ARG A 57 -1.08 -0.70 -10.61
CA ARG A 57 -1.76 0.41 -11.28
C ARG A 57 -0.90 1.66 -11.30
N ASP A 58 -0.27 2.01 -10.19
CA ASP A 58 0.59 3.18 -10.07
C ASP A 58 1.94 3.02 -10.81
N GLU A 59 2.41 1.79 -10.99
CA GLU A 59 3.54 1.49 -11.88
C GLU A 59 3.21 1.67 -13.35
N ASN A 60 1.99 1.35 -13.75
CA ASN A 60 1.51 1.49 -15.13
C ASN A 60 0.90 2.87 -15.41
N ARG A 61 0.81 3.75 -14.40
CA ARG A 61 0.29 5.11 -14.55
C ARG A 61 1.38 6.02 -15.09
N ASP A 62 1.14 6.61 -16.27
CA ASP A 62 2.03 7.62 -16.84
C ASP A 62 2.05 8.85 -15.91
N PRO A 63 3.22 9.30 -15.41
CA PRO A 63 3.33 10.47 -14.54
C PRO A 63 2.77 11.77 -15.14
N LEU A 64 2.54 11.82 -16.45
CA LEU A 64 2.10 13.01 -17.20
C LEU A 64 0.61 13.02 -17.55
N GLU A 65 -0.14 11.94 -17.28
CA GLU A 65 -1.57 11.87 -17.62
C GLU A 65 -2.45 12.83 -16.80
N GLU A 66 -1.94 13.38 -15.70
CA GLU A 66 -2.65 14.36 -14.86
C GLU A 66 -2.63 15.80 -15.43
N TYR A 67 -1.95 16.03 -16.57
CA TYR A 67 -1.82 17.35 -17.22
C TYR A 67 -2.38 17.44 -18.65
N SER A 68 -3.16 16.45 -19.12
CA SER A 68 -3.79 16.45 -20.46
C SER A 68 -5.25 16.90 -20.47
#